data_AF-A0A1X1FB76-F1
#
_entry.id   AF-A0A1X1FB76-F1
#
_cell.length_a   1.000
_cell.length_b   1.000
_cell.length_c   1.000
_cell.angle_alpha   90.00
_cell.angle_beta   90.00
_cell.angle_gamma   90.00
#
_symmetry.space_group_name_H-M   'P 1'
#
loop_
_entity.id
_entity.type
_entity.pdbx_description
1 polymer ?
#
loop_
_entity_poly.entity_id
_entity_poly.type
_entity_poly.pdbx_seq_one_letter_code
_entity_poly.pdbx_strand_id
1 'polypeptide(L)'
;MDTETPTGRAMLQMMSVIAELERNLLADRVKEGIAASRRRGVTVGRPRIAQEKLDIAIRMYQSGDYSVKEILATNQISSGTFYREVNRLKLKKLKRKDDPSASHN
;
A
#
# COMPACT_ATOMS: atom_id res chain seq x y z
N MET A 1 -7.54 3.23 44.30
CA MET A 1 -6.21 3.84 44.38
C MET A 1 -6.41 5.32 44.55
N ASP A 2 -5.93 5.91 45.64
CA ASP A 2 -5.99 7.35 45.84
C ASP A 2 -4.81 8.01 45.11
N THR A 3 -5.07 8.57 43.94
CA THR A 3 -4.08 9.22 43.08
C THR A 3 -3.70 10.63 43.56
N GLU A 4 -4.30 11.13 44.63
CA GLU A 4 -3.94 12.42 45.24
C GLU A 4 -2.81 12.26 46.26
N THR A 5 -2.52 11.04 46.72
CA THR A 5 -1.36 10.74 47.56
C THR A 5 -0.06 10.63 46.74
N PRO A 6 1.11 11.01 47.30
CA PRO A 6 2.41 10.78 46.65
C PRO A 6 2.63 9.33 46.23
N THR A 7 2.24 8.37 47.07
CA THR A 7 2.34 6.93 46.80
C THR A 7 1.44 6.50 45.65
N GLY A 8 0.19 6.98 45.60
CA GLY A 8 -0.73 6.67 44.51
C GLY A 8 -0.29 7.25 43.17
N ARG A 9 0.30 8.46 43.15
CA ARG A 9 0.92 9.01 41.94
C ARG A 9 2.11 8.18 41.47
N ALA A 10 2.98 7.74 42.38
CA ALA A 10 4.11 6.90 42.03
C ALA A 10 3.67 5.55 41.43
N MET A 11 2.64 4.92 42.01
CA MET A 11 2.06 3.69 41.46
C MET A 11 1.46 3.91 40.07
N LEU A 12 0.72 5.00 39.85
CA LEU A 12 0.15 5.34 38.55
C LEU A 12 1.25 5.55 37.48
N GLN A 13 2.34 6.23 37.85
CA GLN A 13 3.50 6.41 36.96
C GLN A 13 4.16 5.08 36.61
N MET A 14 4.39 4.21 37.61
CA MET A 14 4.94 2.87 37.37
C MET A 14 4.05 2.05 36.43
N MET A 15 2.72 2.08 36.64
CA MET A 15 1.78 1.41 35.75
C MET A 15 1.84 1.95 34.32
N SER A 16 2.04 3.27 34.17
CA SER A 16 2.20 3.90 32.85
C SER A 16 3.46 3.39 32.13
N VAL A 17 4.57 3.28 32.85
CA VAL A 17 5.83 2.72 32.32
C VAL A 17 5.66 1.27 31.89
N ILE A 18 4.97 0.45 32.70
CA ILE A 18 4.69 -0.95 32.37
C ILE A 18 3.80 -1.05 31.13
N ALA A 19 2.74 -0.25 31.06
CA ALA A 19 1.83 -0.24 29.91
C ALA A 19 2.55 0.15 28.61
N GLU A 20 3.49 1.09 28.67
CA GLU A 20 4.33 1.46 27.53
C GLU A 20 5.27 0.32 27.11
N LEU A 21 5.93 -0.33 28.08
CA LEU A 21 6.80 -1.47 27.83
C LEU A 21 6.04 -2.61 27.13
N GLU A 22 4.87 -2.99 27.65
CA GLU A 22 4.05 -4.05 27.06
C GLU A 22 3.61 -3.71 25.63
N ARG A 23 3.20 -2.46 25.39
CA ARG A 23 2.82 -1.99 24.05
C ARG A 23 3.98 -2.10 23.07
N ASN A 24 5.19 -1.73 23.49
CA ASN A 24 6.38 -1.81 22.66
C ASN A 24 6.74 -3.27 22.35
N LEU A 25 6.71 -4.16 23.34
CA LEU A 25 6.98 -5.59 23.15
C LEU A 25 5.95 -6.25 22.20
N LEU A 26 4.67 -5.90 22.31
CA LEU A 26 3.64 -6.36 21.39
C LEU A 26 3.88 -5.85 19.97
N ALA A 27 4.24 -4.56 19.81
CA ALA A 27 4.54 -3.98 18.51
C ALA A 27 5.72 -4.69 17.83
N ASP A 28 6.78 -5.01 18.58
CA ASP A 28 7.95 -5.69 18.04
C ASP A 28 7.61 -7.13 17.61
N ARG A 29 6.86 -7.87 18.43
CA ARG A 29 6.37 -9.20 18.06
C ARG A 29 5.50 -9.18 16.79
N VAL A 30 4.65 -8.15 16.63
CA VAL A 30 3.84 -7.99 15.41
C VAL A 30 4.73 -7.72 14.19
N LYS A 31 5.75 -6.87 14.32
CA LYS A 31 6.71 -6.60 13.23
C LYS A 31 7.46 -7.87 12.82
N GLU A 32 7.92 -8.65 13.79
CA GLU A 32 8.59 -9.94 13.54
C GLU A 32 7.65 -10.92 12.83
N GLY A 33 6.40 -11.03 13.27
CA GLY A 33 5.38 -11.86 12.64
C GLY A 33 5.09 -11.44 11.19
N ILE A 34 4.96 -10.13 10.93
CA ILE A 34 4.80 -9.59 9.57
C ILE A 34 6.03 -9.93 8.71
N ALA A 35 7.24 -9.75 9.24
CA ALA A 35 8.48 -10.07 8.53
C ALA A 35 8.58 -11.57 8.20
N ALA A 36 8.22 -12.46 9.13
CA ALA A 36 8.16 -13.89 8.90
C ALA A 36 7.12 -14.27 7.83
N SER A 37 5.94 -13.65 7.84
CA SER A 37 4.92 -13.85 6.81
C SER A 37 5.39 -13.38 5.43
N ARG A 38 6.07 -12.22 5.35
CA ARG A 38 6.68 -11.75 4.10
C ARG A 38 7.74 -12.72 3.57
N ARG A 39 8.61 -13.27 4.44
CA ARG A 39 9.60 -14.29 4.05
C ARG A 39 8.96 -15.56 3.49
N ARG A 40 7.75 -15.91 3.94
CA ARG A 40 6.94 -17.02 3.41
C ARG A 40 6.20 -16.67 2.11
N GLY A 41 6.38 -15.47 1.56
CA GLY A 41 5.72 -15.03 0.34
C GLY A 41 4.28 -14.52 0.54
N VAL A 42 3.82 -14.38 1.80
CA VAL A 42 2.48 -13.83 2.07
C VAL A 42 2.49 -12.32 1.81
N THR A 43 1.58 -11.87 0.95
CA THR A 43 1.37 -10.45 0.70
C THR A 43 0.56 -9.85 1.84
N VAL A 44 1.17 -8.94 2.60
CA VAL A 44 0.54 -8.25 3.74
C VAL A 44 -0.01 -6.89 3.29
N GLY A 45 -1.21 -6.53 3.76
CA GLY A 45 -1.86 -5.25 3.47
C GLY A 45 -3.08 -5.38 2.55
N ARG A 46 -3.60 -4.24 2.09
CA ARG A 46 -4.76 -4.22 1.19
C ARG A 46 -4.41 -4.91 -0.14
N PRO A 47 -5.20 -5.90 -0.60
CA PRO A 47 -5.00 -6.50 -1.91
C PRO A 47 -4.97 -5.44 -3.01
N ARG A 48 -3.99 -5.55 -3.91
CA ARG A 48 -3.94 -4.69 -5.09
C ARG A 48 -5.05 -5.11 -6.05
N ILE A 49 -5.52 -4.16 -6.86
CA ILE A 49 -6.39 -4.47 -8.00
C ILE A 49 -5.63 -5.42 -8.92
N ALA A 50 -6.32 -6.45 -9.41
CA ALA A 50 -5.75 -7.43 -10.33
C ALA A 50 -5.19 -6.72 -11.57
N GLN A 51 -3.94 -7.05 -11.92
CA GLN A 51 -3.26 -6.42 -13.06
C GLN A 51 -4.02 -6.65 -14.37
N GLU A 52 -4.66 -7.82 -14.52
CA GLU A 52 -5.50 -8.15 -15.67
C GLU A 52 -6.63 -7.13 -15.92
N LYS A 53 -7.30 -6.67 -14.86
CA LYS A 53 -8.36 -5.65 -14.96
C LYS A 53 -7.79 -4.32 -15.47
N LEU A 54 -6.59 -3.94 -15.01
CA LEU A 54 -5.90 -2.75 -15.48
C LEU A 54 -5.50 -2.89 -16.95
N ASP A 55 -4.98 -4.06 -17.34
CA ASP A 55 -4.54 -4.31 -18.71
C ASP A 55 -5.71 -4.29 -19.70
N ILE A 56 -6.88 -4.81 -19.30
CA ILE A 56 -8.12 -4.70 -20.10
C ILE A 56 -8.54 -3.24 -20.22
N ALA A 57 -8.60 -2.50 -19.10
CA ALA A 57 -8.97 -1.08 -19.11
C ALA A 57 -8.04 -0.23 -19.99
N ILE A 58 -6.73 -0.50 -19.97
CA ILE A 58 -5.74 0.17 -20.81
C ILE A 58 -5.95 -0.17 -22.28
N ARG A 59 -6.24 -1.43 -22.62
CA ARG A 59 -6.53 -1.83 -24.01
C ARG A 59 -7.79 -1.13 -24.53
N MET A 60 -8.85 -1.08 -23.73
CA MET A 60 -10.07 -0.32 -24.09
C MET A 60 -9.79 1.18 -24.28
N TYR A 61 -8.91 1.75 -23.45
CA TYR A 61 -8.51 3.15 -23.60
C TYR A 61 -7.68 3.40 -24.87
N GLN A 62 -6.80 2.45 -25.22
CA GLN A 62 -5.95 2.54 -26.41
C GLN A 62 -6.70 2.34 -27.71
N SER A 63 -7.81 1.59 -27.70
CA SER A 63 -8.64 1.42 -28.90
C SER A 63 -9.36 2.70 -29.30
N GLY A 64 -9.69 3.56 -28.32
CA GLY A 64 -10.38 4.83 -28.54
C GLY A 64 -11.90 4.70 -28.72
N ASP A 65 -12.44 3.49 -28.63
CA ASP A 65 -13.86 3.20 -28.91
C ASP A 65 -14.78 3.43 -27.71
N TYR A 66 -14.20 3.65 -26.52
CA TYR A 66 -14.95 3.73 -25.26
C TYR A 66 -14.65 5.02 -24.51
N SER A 67 -15.66 5.59 -23.88
CA SER A 67 -15.47 6.70 -22.95
C SER A 67 -14.77 6.20 -21.68
N VAL A 68 -14.02 7.10 -21.02
CA VAL A 68 -13.35 6.77 -19.75
C VAL A 68 -14.37 6.31 -18.70
N LYS A 69 -15.58 6.89 -18.69
CA LYS A 69 -16.63 6.51 -17.74
C LYS A 69 -17.06 5.05 -17.93
N GLU A 70 -17.23 4.60 -19.17
CA GLU A 70 -17.58 3.22 -19.50
C GLU A 70 -16.45 2.25 -19.12
N ILE A 71 -15.20 2.61 -19.43
CA ILE A 71 -14.03 1.78 -19.09
C ILE A 71 -13.96 1.52 -17.59
N LEU A 72 -14.17 2.55 -16.77
CA LEU A 72 -14.12 2.45 -15.31
C LEU A 72 -15.26 1.60 -14.74
N ALA A 73 -16.48 1.79 -15.24
CA ALA A 73 -17.65 1.05 -14.80
C ALA A 73 -17.53 -0.45 -15.14
N THR A 74 -17.16 -0.77 -16.39
CA THR A 74 -17.03 -2.15 -16.87
C THR A 74 -15.94 -2.92 -16.15
N ASN A 75 -14.79 -2.28 -15.90
CA ASN A 75 -13.65 -2.95 -15.25
C ASN A 75 -13.70 -2.86 -13.72
N GLN A 76 -14.66 -2.13 -13.14
CA GLN A 76 -14.81 -1.87 -11.71
C GLN A 76 -13.53 -1.28 -11.08
N ILE A 77 -12.98 -0.25 -11.73
CA ILE A 77 -11.74 0.43 -11.30
C ILE A 77 -12.06 1.90 -11.02
N SER A 78 -11.48 2.45 -9.94
CA SER A 78 -11.55 3.89 -9.65
C SER A 78 -10.76 4.71 -10.69
N SER A 79 -11.22 5.92 -11.04
CA SER A 79 -10.52 6.85 -11.94
C SER A 79 -9.06 7.08 -11.53
N GLY A 80 -8.78 7.24 -10.22
CA GLY A 80 -7.43 7.48 -9.72
C GLY A 80 -6.47 6.33 -10.00
N THR A 81 -6.92 5.08 -9.81
CA THR A 81 -6.11 3.90 -10.15
C THR A 81 -5.84 3.83 -11.66
N PHE A 82 -6.86 4.08 -12.48
CA PHE A 82 -6.74 4.07 -13.94
C PHE A 82 -5.77 5.13 -14.45
N TYR A 83 -5.92 6.40 -14.05
CA TYR A 83 -5.03 7.47 -14.52
C TYR A 83 -3.61 7.35 -13.99
N ARG A 84 -3.42 6.85 -12.76
CA ARG A 84 -2.09 6.52 -12.24
C ARG A 84 -1.38 5.51 -13.15
N GLU A 85 -2.11 4.52 -13.63
CA GLU A 85 -1.60 3.51 -14.54
C GLU A 85 -1.26 4.08 -15.93
N VAL A 86 -2.18 4.84 -16.52
CA VAL A 86 -1.99 5.52 -17.81
C VAL A 86 -0.76 6.45 -17.76
N ASN A 87 -0.62 7.24 -16.70
CA ASN A 87 0.51 8.14 -16.52
C ASN A 87 1.83 7.38 -16.32
N ARG A 88 1.82 6.27 -15.57
CA ARG A 88 2.98 5.39 -15.42
C ARG A 88 3.47 4.88 -16.78
N LEU A 89 2.55 4.44 -17.65
CA LEU A 89 2.88 3.98 -18.99
C LEU A 89 3.41 5.09 -19.89
N LYS A 90 2.81 6.29 -19.86
CA LYS A 90 3.30 7.47 -20.60
C LYS A 90 4.74 7.82 -20.20
N LEU A 91 5.02 7.87 -18.89
CA LEU A 91 6.37 8.12 -18.37
C LEU A 91 7.38 7.05 -18.81
N LYS A 92 6.98 5.77 -18.82
CA LYS A 92 7.83 4.68 -19.31
C LYS A 92 8.16 4.81 -20.80
N LYS A 93 7.19 5.23 -21.63
CA LYS A 93 7.41 5.49 -23.07
C LYS A 93 8.37 6.65 -23.30
N LEU A 94 8.24 7.74 -22.55
CA LEU A 94 9.13 8.91 -22.63
C LEU A 94 10.57 8.53 -22.31
N LYS A 95 10.81 7.86 -21.18
CA LYS A 95 12.15 7.42 -20.77
C LYS A 95 12.85 6.50 -21.79
N ARG A 96 12.09 5.63 -22.49
CA ARG A 96 12.64 4.76 -23.55
C ARG A 96 13.02 5.54 -24.81
N LYS A 97 12.39 6.68 -25.06
CA LYS A 97 12.70 7.56 -26.19
C LYS A 97 13.99 8.36 -25.93
N ASP A 98 14.22 8.73 -24.68
CA ASP A 98 15.37 9.53 -24.24
C ASP A 98 16.66 8.70 -24.04
N ASP A 99 16.56 7.36 -23.96
CA ASP A 99 17.70 6.42 -23.90
C ASP A 99 17.60 5.34 -25.02
N PRO A 100 18.13 5.63 -26.22
CA PRO A 100 18.07 4.73 -27.37
C PRO A 100 18.90 3.44 -27.20
N SER A 101 19.83 3.40 -26.24
CA SER A 101 20.77 2.28 -26.06
C SER A 101 20.13 1.02 -25.45
N ALA A 102 18.95 1.14 -24.85
CA ALA A 102 18.22 0.04 -24.21
C ALA A 102 17.38 -0.84 -25.19
N SER A 103 17.66 -0.75 -26.50
CA SER A 103 16.91 -1.42 -27.57
C SER A 103 17.62 -2.62 -28.21
N HIS A 104 18.82 -2.99 -27.73
CA HIS A 104 19.54 -4.19 -28.20
C HIS A 104 19.67 -5.24 -27.10
N ASN A 105 18.81 -6.25 -27.18
CA ASN A 105 19.10 -7.67 -26.89
C ASN A 105 18.00 -8.51 -27.54
#